data_AF-A0A5R8WNE4-F1
#
_entry.id   AF-A0A5R8WNE4-F1
#
_cell.length_a   1.000
_cell.length_b   1.000
_cell.length_c   1.000
_cell.angle_alpha   90.00
_cell.angle_beta   90.00
_cell.angle_gamma   90.00
#
_symmetry.space_group_name_H-M   'P 1'
#
loop_
_entity.id
_entity.type
_entity.pdbx_description
1 polymer ?
#
loop_
_entity_poly.entity_id
_entity_poly.type
_entity_poly.pdbx_seq_one_letter_code
_entity_poly.pdbx_strand_id
1 'polypeptide(L)'
;MPRTSRMNLLSFLEQLATADAAAHPTARRGALTQLAHTAAAALPAAVLGALTAQPASAQITGTSLDGLQLALRVEWLQDEFYTRLPISIVPAGSAPDFLLMRAQQRQHIALLESYIRTSGGVLAARPNYDFTGGRGGSNRIFPDVFTNTSTLLLVAQVLEDLGVRVYAYAMPLLASNNAQIDSLSRMFAVEGRHAAHLRQLRRQAGATVKHWISGTEAAALPTAQANVYAEEDRVMQQVANLALRDASTLLPTIGGITAAEIRAAATEAFDEPLTYDAASAIIQVFTY
;
A
#
# COMPACT_ATOMS: atom_id res chain seq x y z
N MET A 1 -44.78 20.46 16.20
CA MET A 1 -43.33 20.73 16.11
C MET A 1 -42.58 19.46 16.53
N PRO A 2 -41.98 18.69 15.60
CA PRO A 2 -41.11 17.59 15.97
C PRO A 2 -39.68 18.10 16.14
N ARG A 3 -39.07 17.80 17.30
CA ARG A 3 -37.65 18.07 17.59
C ARG A 3 -36.78 17.16 16.72
N THR A 4 -35.92 17.75 15.89
CA THR A 4 -34.80 17.05 15.26
C THR A 4 -33.78 16.68 16.33
N SER A 5 -33.69 15.38 16.66
CA SER A 5 -32.62 14.87 17.52
C SER A 5 -31.30 14.97 16.75
N ARG A 6 -30.36 15.80 17.22
CA ARG A 6 -28.99 15.84 16.67
C ARG A 6 -28.28 14.56 17.13
N MET A 7 -27.92 13.68 16.18
CA MET A 7 -27.02 12.56 16.44
C MET A 7 -25.69 13.10 16.97
N ASN A 8 -25.28 12.63 18.15
CA ASN A 8 -23.96 12.93 18.71
C ASN A 8 -22.96 11.83 18.29
N LEU A 9 -21.66 12.16 18.30
CA LEU A 9 -20.60 11.24 17.88
C LEU A 9 -20.65 9.89 18.61
N LEU A 10 -21.06 9.89 19.88
CA LEU A 10 -21.21 8.67 20.68
C LEU A 10 -22.33 7.77 20.14
N SER A 11 -23.48 8.34 19.76
CA SER A 11 -24.58 7.60 19.12
C SER A 11 -24.23 7.07 17.73
N PHE A 12 -23.31 7.73 17.03
CA PHE A 12 -22.77 7.25 15.75
C PHE A 12 -21.79 6.09 15.95
N LEU A 13 -20.91 6.17 16.95
CA LEU A 13 -19.99 5.09 17.31
C LEU A 13 -20.73 3.86 17.88
N GLU A 14 -21.80 4.08 18.66
CA GLU A 14 -22.68 3.00 19.14
C GLU A 14 -23.44 2.31 18.01
N GLN A 15 -23.87 3.07 16.99
CA GLN A 15 -24.47 2.52 15.77
C GLN A 15 -23.48 1.72 14.92
N LEU A 16 -22.21 2.13 14.86
CA LEU A 16 -21.16 1.37 14.18
C LEU A 16 -20.81 0.09 14.94
N ALA A 17 -20.69 0.15 16.28
CA ALA A 17 -20.41 -1.01 17.12
C ALA A 17 -21.57 -2.03 17.12
N THR A 18 -22.82 -1.57 17.08
CA THR A 18 -24.00 -2.45 16.99
C THR A 18 -24.22 -3.00 15.58
N ALA A 19 -23.77 -2.29 14.53
CA ALA A 19 -23.76 -2.81 13.16
C ALA A 19 -22.78 -3.98 12.96
N ASP A 20 -21.70 -4.04 13.73
CA ASP A 20 -20.78 -5.19 13.77
C ASP A 20 -21.32 -6.37 14.60
N ALA A 21 -22.26 -6.12 15.51
CA ALA A 21 -22.81 -7.12 16.42
C ALA A 21 -24.13 -7.77 15.95
N ALA A 22 -24.78 -7.25 14.90
CA ALA A 22 -26.05 -7.78 14.40
C ALA A 22 -25.83 -8.76 13.23
N ALA A 23 -26.13 -10.03 13.47
CA ALA A 23 -26.30 -11.02 12.41
C ALA A 23 -27.58 -10.69 11.60
N HIS A 24 -27.49 -9.82 10.59
CA HIS A 24 -28.19 -9.88 9.29
C HIS A 24 -27.97 -8.59 8.44
N PRO A 25 -27.98 -8.69 7.09
CA PRO A 25 -27.18 -7.84 6.22
C PRO A 25 -28.05 -6.92 5.34
N THR A 26 -28.35 -5.69 5.73
CA THR A 26 -29.17 -4.81 4.87
C THR A 26 -28.64 -3.39 4.68
N ALA A 27 -27.88 -2.83 5.63
CA ALA A 27 -27.26 -1.51 5.44
C ALA A 27 -26.02 -1.55 4.52
N ARG A 28 -25.20 -2.60 4.63
CA ARG A 28 -24.02 -2.81 3.78
C ARG A 28 -24.38 -3.04 2.30
N ARG A 29 -25.54 -3.69 2.05
CA ARG A 29 -26.07 -3.92 0.70
C ARG A 29 -26.53 -2.64 0.01
N GLY A 30 -27.10 -1.68 0.75
CA GLY A 30 -27.56 -0.39 0.22
C GLY A 30 -26.41 0.52 -0.25
N ALA A 31 -25.33 0.58 0.53
CA ALA A 31 -24.11 1.30 0.16
C ALA A 31 -23.37 0.61 -1.01
N LEU A 32 -23.37 -0.73 -1.03
CA LEU A 32 -22.85 -1.51 -2.15
C LEU A 32 -23.71 -1.38 -3.41
N THR A 33 -25.03 -1.20 -3.33
CA THR A 33 -25.88 -0.98 -4.52
C THR A 33 -25.72 0.41 -5.12
N GLN A 34 -25.42 1.45 -4.33
CA GLN A 34 -25.05 2.76 -4.88
C GLN A 34 -23.66 2.77 -5.51
N LEU A 35 -22.69 2.00 -4.98
CA LEU A 35 -21.39 1.77 -5.63
C LEU A 35 -21.50 0.87 -6.87
N ALA A 36 -22.40 -0.12 -6.86
CA ALA A 36 -22.63 -1.03 -7.99
C ALA A 36 -23.31 -0.36 -9.20
N HIS A 37 -23.87 0.84 -9.04
CA HIS A 37 -24.42 1.61 -10.17
C HIS A 37 -23.36 2.46 -10.90
N THR A 38 -22.14 2.57 -10.37
CA THR A 38 -21.02 3.28 -11.02
C THR A 38 -19.74 2.45 -11.16
N ALA A 39 -19.68 1.24 -10.62
CA ALA A 39 -18.60 0.30 -10.87
C ALA A 39 -19.17 -1.13 -10.92
N ALA A 40 -19.01 -1.80 -12.07
CA ALA A 40 -19.35 -3.20 -12.22
C ALA A 40 -18.66 -4.03 -11.12
N ALA A 41 -19.44 -4.86 -10.44
CA ALA A 41 -19.09 -5.57 -9.23
C ALA A 41 -17.88 -6.52 -9.40
N ALA A 42 -16.77 -6.22 -8.73
CA ALA A 42 -15.65 -7.14 -8.51
C ALA A 42 -15.21 -7.24 -7.04
N LEU A 43 -15.98 -6.67 -6.09
CA LEU A 43 -15.47 -6.38 -4.75
C LEU A 43 -15.56 -7.51 -3.69
N PRO A 44 -16.25 -8.66 -3.87
CA PRO A 44 -16.08 -9.79 -2.92
C PRO A 44 -15.01 -10.81 -3.35
N ALA A 45 -14.71 -10.91 -4.65
CA ALA A 45 -13.72 -11.85 -5.17
C ALA A 45 -12.31 -11.27 -5.26
N ALA A 46 -12.16 -9.95 -5.44
CA ALA A 46 -10.85 -9.29 -5.45
C ALA A 46 -10.17 -9.31 -4.08
N VAL A 47 -10.92 -9.24 -2.97
CA VAL A 47 -10.35 -9.29 -1.61
C VAL A 47 -9.93 -10.72 -1.22
N LEU A 48 -10.74 -11.75 -1.50
CA LEU A 48 -10.32 -13.15 -1.30
C LEU A 48 -9.27 -13.62 -2.34
N GLY A 49 -9.35 -13.08 -3.56
CA GLY A 49 -8.36 -13.26 -4.62
C GLY A 49 -7.03 -12.66 -4.21
N ALA A 50 -6.95 -11.41 -3.74
CA ALA A 50 -5.73 -10.80 -3.25
C ALA A 50 -5.14 -11.52 -2.02
N LEU A 51 -5.97 -12.18 -1.20
CA LEU A 51 -5.51 -13.01 -0.08
C LEU A 51 -4.96 -14.39 -0.51
N THR A 52 -5.15 -14.80 -1.77
CA THR A 52 -4.70 -16.11 -2.31
C THR A 52 -3.93 -16.02 -3.63
N ALA A 53 -3.88 -14.84 -4.24
CA ALA A 53 -3.18 -14.55 -5.47
C ALA A 53 -1.72 -14.27 -5.11
N GLN A 54 -0.83 -15.09 -5.65
CA GLN A 54 0.59 -14.80 -5.75
C GLN A 54 0.82 -14.26 -7.17
N PRO A 55 1.81 -13.42 -7.45
CA PRO A 55 2.28 -13.27 -8.82
C PRO A 55 2.81 -14.58 -9.37
N ALA A 56 2.72 -14.74 -10.69
CA ALA A 56 3.21 -15.90 -11.42
C ALA A 56 4.72 -16.19 -11.34
N SER A 57 5.55 -15.25 -10.85
CA SER A 57 7.01 -15.40 -10.95
C SER A 57 7.87 -14.62 -9.96
N ALA A 58 7.32 -13.98 -8.93
CA ALA A 58 8.14 -13.82 -7.73
C ALA A 58 8.18 -15.21 -7.10
N GLN A 59 9.23 -15.99 -7.37
CA GLN A 59 9.53 -17.13 -6.52
C GLN A 59 9.72 -16.52 -5.14
N ILE A 60 8.69 -16.57 -4.28
CA ILE A 60 8.76 -16.01 -2.94
C ILE A 60 9.70 -16.94 -2.18
N THR A 61 10.99 -16.60 -2.24
CA THR A 61 12.08 -17.32 -1.62
C THR A 61 12.48 -16.58 -0.37
N GLY A 62 12.37 -17.24 0.78
CA GLY A 62 12.77 -16.64 2.04
C GLY A 62 12.10 -17.35 3.20
N THR A 63 12.45 -16.90 4.40
CA THR A 63 11.85 -17.33 5.65
C THR A 63 10.85 -16.28 6.15
N SER A 64 10.01 -16.66 7.11
CA SER A 64 9.17 -15.71 7.84
C SER A 64 9.99 -14.56 8.44
N LEU A 65 11.22 -14.85 8.91
CA LEU A 65 12.12 -13.83 9.47
C LEU A 65 12.59 -12.85 8.39
N ASP A 66 12.93 -13.32 7.19
CA ASP A 66 13.33 -12.46 6.07
C ASP A 66 12.21 -11.49 5.69
N GLY A 67 10.97 -11.98 5.65
CA GLY A 67 9.78 -11.16 5.38
C GLY A 67 9.56 -10.08 6.45
N LEU A 68 9.61 -10.46 7.73
CA LEU A 68 9.45 -9.51 8.85
C LEU A 68 10.56 -8.46 8.89
N GLN A 69 11.80 -8.87 8.66
CA GLN A 69 12.95 -7.95 8.65
C GLN A 69 12.89 -6.98 7.46
N LEU A 70 12.46 -7.44 6.28
CA LEU A 70 12.28 -6.57 5.12
C LEU A 70 11.17 -5.54 5.38
N ALA A 71 10.00 -5.97 5.88
CA ALA A 71 8.91 -5.08 6.25
C ALA A 71 9.38 -4.03 7.28
N LEU A 72 10.10 -4.44 8.32
CA LEU A 72 10.62 -3.52 9.34
C LEU A 72 11.56 -2.46 8.76
N ARG A 73 12.40 -2.83 7.78
CA ARG A 73 13.29 -1.86 7.11
C ARG A 73 12.52 -0.80 6.33
N VAL A 74 11.40 -1.16 5.69
CA VAL A 74 10.52 -0.20 5.01
C VAL A 74 9.85 0.72 6.01
N GLU A 75 9.33 0.18 7.10
CA GLU A 75 8.69 0.96 8.16
C GLU A 75 9.66 1.96 8.82
N TRP A 76 10.92 1.56 9.07
CA TRP A 76 11.95 2.48 9.52
C TRP A 76 12.29 3.57 8.49
N LEU A 77 12.26 3.25 7.20
CA LEU A 77 12.48 4.23 6.13
C LEU A 77 11.34 5.27 6.13
N GLN A 78 10.08 4.83 6.21
CA GLN A 78 8.89 5.69 6.23
C GLN A 78 8.80 6.54 7.51
N ASP A 79 9.02 5.97 8.71
CA ASP A 79 9.05 6.75 9.96
C ASP A 79 10.13 7.84 9.92
N GLU A 80 11.30 7.56 9.32
CA GLU A 80 12.34 8.58 9.20
C GLU A 80 11.94 9.68 8.20
N PHE A 81 11.34 9.31 7.07
CA PHE A 81 10.84 10.27 6.09
C PHE A 81 9.85 11.24 6.72
N TYR A 82 8.81 10.71 7.37
CA TYR A 82 7.81 11.54 8.04
C TYR A 82 8.35 12.28 9.27
N THR A 83 9.44 11.81 9.88
CA THR A 83 10.15 12.54 10.92
C THR A 83 10.82 13.81 10.39
N ARG A 84 11.36 13.77 9.17
CA ARG A 84 12.08 14.88 8.54
C ARG A 84 11.20 15.80 7.70
N LEU A 85 9.97 15.38 7.43
CA LEU A 85 9.00 16.13 6.64
C LEU A 85 8.74 17.53 7.24
N PRO A 86 8.96 18.63 6.47
CA PRO A 86 8.62 19.97 6.92
C PRO A 86 7.13 20.22 6.73
N ILE A 87 6.41 20.42 7.84
CA ILE A 87 4.97 20.71 7.82
C ILE A 87 4.64 21.99 7.03
N SER A 88 5.59 22.91 6.86
CA SER A 88 5.38 24.14 6.08
C SER A 88 5.18 23.90 4.57
N ILE A 89 5.57 22.74 4.05
CA ILE A 89 5.50 22.45 2.61
C ILE A 89 4.48 21.36 2.26
N VAL A 90 3.76 20.79 3.25
CA VAL A 90 2.64 19.90 2.94
C VAL A 90 1.41 20.72 2.52
N PRO A 91 0.47 20.14 1.74
CA PRO A 91 -0.76 20.84 1.36
C PRO A 91 -1.51 21.42 2.57
N ALA A 92 -2.09 22.61 2.41
CA ALA A 92 -2.80 23.28 3.50
C ALA A 92 -3.91 22.38 4.09
N GLY A 93 -3.95 22.27 5.41
CA GLY A 93 -4.92 21.44 6.12
C GLY A 93 -4.58 19.94 6.22
N SER A 94 -3.56 19.44 5.51
CA SER A 94 -3.18 18.02 5.52
C SER A 94 -2.17 17.63 6.60
N ALA A 95 -1.63 18.59 7.37
CA ALA A 95 -0.63 18.32 8.40
C ALA A 95 -1.05 17.23 9.43
N PRO A 96 -2.30 17.18 9.92
CA PRO A 96 -2.74 16.09 10.79
C PRO A 96 -2.65 14.71 10.15
N ASP A 97 -2.85 14.61 8.83
CA ASP A 97 -2.80 13.34 8.11
C ASP A 97 -1.38 12.77 8.11
N PHE A 98 -0.37 13.60 7.82
CA PHE A 98 1.05 13.19 7.89
C PHE A 98 1.50 12.80 9.31
N LEU A 99 0.97 13.49 10.33
CA LEU A 99 1.24 13.13 11.73
C LEU A 99 0.63 11.76 12.10
N LEU A 100 -0.58 11.49 11.60
CA LEU A 100 -1.25 10.21 11.79
C LEU A 100 -0.49 9.08 11.08
N MET A 101 -0.10 9.27 9.82
CA MET A 101 0.69 8.29 9.06
C MET A 101 1.98 7.93 9.81
N ARG A 102 2.73 8.93 10.29
CA ARG A 102 3.93 8.68 11.12
C ARG A 102 3.62 7.89 12.38
N ALA A 103 2.52 8.20 13.06
CA ALA A 103 2.13 7.47 14.26
C ALA A 103 1.80 6.00 13.94
N GLN A 104 1.18 5.73 12.79
CA GLN A 104 0.90 4.38 12.31
C GLN A 104 2.20 3.63 11.97
N GLN A 105 3.17 4.26 11.28
CA GLN A 105 4.47 3.61 11.03
C GLN A 105 5.18 3.22 12.33
N ARG A 106 5.07 4.02 13.39
CA ARG A 106 5.62 3.65 14.71
C ARG A 106 4.91 2.48 15.36
N GLN A 107 3.60 2.35 15.18
CA GLN A 107 2.84 1.19 15.65
C GLN A 107 3.24 -0.07 14.88
N HIS A 108 3.42 0.06 13.57
CA HIS A 108 3.90 -1.02 12.71
C HIS A 108 5.30 -1.50 13.12
N ILE A 109 6.25 -0.57 13.31
CA ILE A 109 7.61 -0.86 13.82
C ILE A 109 7.53 -1.64 15.13
N ALA A 110 6.78 -1.14 16.12
CA ALA A 110 6.71 -1.78 17.42
C ALA A 110 6.19 -3.23 17.34
N LEU A 111 5.20 -3.47 16.48
CA LEU A 111 4.64 -4.80 16.26
C LEU A 111 5.62 -5.74 15.54
N LEU A 112 6.25 -5.28 14.46
CA LEU A 112 7.23 -6.07 13.70
C LEU A 112 8.45 -6.41 14.53
N GLU A 113 8.97 -5.44 15.29
CA GLU A 113 10.07 -5.70 16.21
C GLU A 113 9.69 -6.72 17.29
N SER A 114 8.45 -6.71 17.78
CA SER A 114 7.94 -7.72 18.71
C SER A 114 7.92 -9.12 18.08
N TYR A 115 7.45 -9.26 16.84
CA TYR A 115 7.48 -10.54 16.13
C TYR A 115 8.90 -11.05 15.86
N ILE A 116 9.83 -10.17 15.52
CA ILE A 116 11.23 -10.56 15.30
C ILE A 116 11.86 -11.02 16.63
N ARG A 117 11.70 -10.27 17.72
CA ARG A 117 12.25 -10.66 19.03
C ARG A 117 11.64 -11.96 19.56
N THR A 118 10.32 -12.14 19.44
CA THR A 118 9.63 -13.34 19.95
C THR A 118 9.94 -14.61 19.15
N SER A 119 10.29 -14.47 17.87
CA SER A 119 10.81 -15.58 17.05
C SER A 119 12.31 -15.89 17.29
N GLY A 120 12.97 -15.18 18.21
CA GLY A 120 14.41 -15.33 18.48
C GLY A 120 15.30 -14.62 17.45
N GLY A 121 14.72 -13.85 16.53
CA GLY A 121 15.44 -13.04 15.57
C GLY A 121 16.12 -11.84 16.21
N VAL A 122 17.18 -11.37 15.56
CA VAL A 122 17.94 -10.18 15.97
C VAL A 122 17.48 -8.98 15.15
N LEU A 123 17.29 -7.84 15.80
CA LEU A 123 17.03 -6.57 15.13
C LEU A 123 18.34 -5.98 14.62
N ALA A 124 18.38 -5.67 13.33
CA ALA A 124 19.50 -4.94 12.74
C ALA A 124 19.57 -3.51 13.29
N ALA A 125 20.74 -2.89 13.20
CA ALA A 125 20.87 -1.46 13.44
C ALA A 125 20.12 -0.68 12.35
N ARG A 126 19.40 0.38 12.74
CA ARG A 126 18.74 1.27 11.80
C ARG A 126 19.81 2.02 10.99
N PRO A 127 19.74 2.03 9.65
CA PRO A 127 20.71 2.74 8.81
C PRO A 127 20.46 4.26 8.86
N ASN A 128 21.39 5.03 8.31
CA ASN A 128 21.14 6.44 8.02
C ASN A 128 20.42 6.56 6.67
N TYR A 129 19.58 7.59 6.56
CA TYR A 129 18.76 7.81 5.37
C TYR A 129 19.07 9.13 4.67
N ASP A 130 19.06 9.12 3.33
CA ASP A 130 19.15 10.26 2.44
C ASP A 130 18.01 10.21 1.41
N PHE A 131 16.93 10.94 1.69
CA PHE A 131 15.73 10.98 0.85
C PHE A 131 15.92 11.75 -0.46
N THR A 132 17.07 12.38 -0.68
CA THR A 132 17.41 12.92 -1.99
C THR A 132 17.80 11.82 -2.98
N GLY A 133 17.94 10.57 -2.54
CA GLY A 133 18.44 9.46 -3.35
C GLY A 133 19.94 9.56 -3.67
N GLY A 134 20.65 10.50 -3.02
CA GLY A 134 22.07 10.74 -3.23
C GLY A 134 23.00 9.82 -2.44
N ARG A 135 22.47 9.07 -1.48
CA ARG A 135 23.21 8.14 -0.60
C ARG A 135 24.40 8.83 0.08
N GLY A 136 24.22 10.07 0.53
CA GLY A 136 25.27 10.90 1.13
C GLY A 136 26.23 11.55 0.13
N GLY A 137 26.04 11.31 -1.18
CA GLY A 137 26.80 11.91 -2.27
C GLY A 137 26.14 13.14 -2.90
N SER A 138 26.75 13.65 -3.97
CA SER A 138 26.30 14.84 -4.71
C SER A 138 25.26 14.54 -5.81
N ASN A 139 25.17 13.29 -6.27
CA ASN A 139 24.27 12.90 -7.36
C ASN A 139 22.88 12.55 -6.81
N ARG A 140 21.99 13.54 -6.76
CA ARG A 140 20.67 13.44 -6.13
C ARG A 140 19.58 13.18 -7.17
N ILE A 141 18.69 12.22 -6.88
CA ILE A 141 17.49 11.91 -7.67
C ILE A 141 16.36 12.91 -7.35
N PHE A 142 16.18 13.22 -6.06
CA PHE A 142 15.16 14.13 -5.54
C PHE A 142 15.82 15.27 -4.75
N PRO A 143 16.57 16.17 -5.40
CA PRO A 143 17.37 17.19 -4.71
C PRO A 143 16.53 18.16 -3.86
N ASP A 144 15.24 18.30 -4.17
CA ASP A 144 14.30 19.25 -3.55
C ASP A 144 13.17 18.58 -2.75
N VAL A 145 13.32 17.30 -2.36
CA VAL A 145 12.29 16.51 -1.67
C VAL A 145 11.69 17.19 -0.42
N PHE A 146 12.47 17.98 0.32
CA PHE A 146 12.00 18.71 1.50
C PHE A 146 11.83 20.21 1.29
N THR A 147 11.84 20.67 0.04
CA THR A 147 11.61 22.08 -0.33
C THR A 147 10.54 22.26 -1.40
N ASN A 148 10.10 21.17 -2.04
CA ASN A 148 9.11 21.16 -3.09
C ASN A 148 7.98 20.17 -2.75
N THR A 149 6.75 20.67 -2.62
CA THR A 149 5.58 19.86 -2.27
C THR A 149 5.33 18.73 -3.28
N SER A 150 5.52 18.97 -4.58
CA SER A 150 5.29 17.95 -5.61
C SER A 150 6.31 16.83 -5.51
N THR A 151 7.60 17.14 -5.30
CA THR A 151 8.63 16.14 -5.06
C THR A 151 8.39 15.39 -3.76
N LEU A 152 8.04 16.11 -2.69
CA LEU A 152 7.72 15.51 -1.39
C LEU A 152 6.61 14.47 -1.50
N LEU A 153 5.48 14.83 -2.12
CA LEU A 153 4.32 13.94 -2.26
C LEU A 153 4.62 12.76 -3.20
N LEU A 154 5.46 12.96 -4.22
CA LEU A 154 5.93 11.87 -5.07
C LEU A 154 6.77 10.87 -4.27
N VAL A 155 7.79 11.34 -3.53
CA VAL A 155 8.64 10.45 -2.73
C VAL A 155 7.82 9.76 -1.65
N ALA A 156 6.93 10.48 -0.96
CA ALA A 156 6.02 9.88 0.02
C ALA A 156 5.20 8.74 -0.62
N GLN A 157 4.61 8.96 -1.80
CA GLN A 157 3.84 7.93 -2.49
C GLN A 157 4.69 6.71 -2.81
N VAL A 158 5.89 6.92 -3.35
CA VAL A 158 6.83 5.84 -3.70
C VAL A 158 7.19 5.00 -2.47
N LEU A 159 7.35 5.61 -1.31
CA LEU A 159 7.64 4.89 -0.06
C LEU A 159 6.44 4.10 0.45
N GLU A 160 5.23 4.66 0.39
CA GLU A 160 4.01 3.93 0.79
C GLU A 160 3.70 2.77 -0.17
N ASP A 161 3.89 2.95 -1.48
CA ASP A 161 3.76 1.86 -2.47
C ASP A 161 4.80 0.77 -2.23
N LEU A 162 6.04 1.13 -1.93
CA LEU A 162 7.07 0.17 -1.52
C LEU A 162 6.60 -0.65 -0.31
N GLY A 163 5.97 -0.01 0.69
CA GLY A 163 5.37 -0.67 1.85
C GLY A 163 4.33 -1.71 1.44
N VAL A 164 3.32 -1.30 0.66
CA VAL A 164 2.26 -2.18 0.13
C VAL A 164 2.84 -3.41 -0.57
N ARG A 165 3.78 -3.19 -1.50
CA ARG A 165 4.39 -4.26 -2.30
C ARG A 165 5.28 -5.19 -1.46
N VAL A 166 5.95 -4.67 -0.42
CA VAL A 166 6.73 -5.48 0.53
C VAL A 166 5.82 -6.30 1.45
N TYR A 167 4.69 -5.74 1.90
CA TYR A 167 3.71 -6.51 2.67
C TYR A 167 3.10 -7.64 1.82
N ALA A 168 2.78 -7.38 0.55
CA ALA A 168 2.35 -8.42 -0.39
C ALA A 168 3.38 -9.55 -0.54
N TYR A 169 4.67 -9.24 -0.50
CA TYR A 169 5.76 -10.23 -0.48
C TYR A 169 5.87 -10.98 0.86
N ALA A 170 5.68 -10.29 1.98
CA ALA A 170 5.90 -10.85 3.31
C ALA A 170 4.75 -11.75 3.78
N MET A 171 3.49 -11.43 3.44
CA MET A 171 2.31 -12.19 3.88
C MET A 171 2.39 -13.71 3.59
N PRO A 172 2.79 -14.17 2.38
CA PRO A 172 2.88 -15.59 2.06
C PRO A 172 3.97 -16.33 2.84
N LEU A 173 5.06 -15.63 3.19
CA LEU A 173 6.13 -16.17 4.05
C LEU A 173 5.68 -16.41 5.49
N LEU A 174 4.53 -15.86 5.88
CA LEU A 174 3.94 -15.97 7.21
C LEU A 174 2.72 -16.89 7.22
N ALA A 175 2.46 -17.62 6.13
CA ALA A 175 1.28 -18.47 5.92
C ALA A 175 1.01 -19.48 7.05
N SER A 176 2.03 -19.87 7.81
CA SER A 176 1.90 -20.79 8.95
C SER A 176 1.49 -20.14 10.28
N ASN A 177 1.34 -18.80 10.33
CA ASN A 177 0.99 -18.07 11.55
C ASN A 177 -0.19 -17.11 11.30
N ASN A 178 -1.40 -17.58 11.58
CA ASN A 178 -2.64 -16.83 11.37
C ASN A 178 -2.64 -15.45 12.06
N ALA A 179 -2.06 -15.33 13.25
CA ALA A 179 -2.03 -14.05 13.97
C ALA A 179 -1.10 -13.03 13.30
N GLN A 180 0.03 -13.49 12.75
CA GLN A 180 0.93 -12.65 11.97
C GLN A 180 0.31 -12.25 10.63
N ILE A 181 -0.36 -13.16 9.93
CA ILE A 181 -1.07 -12.86 8.67
C ILE A 181 -2.18 -11.83 8.90
N ASP A 182 -3.03 -12.01 9.92
CA ASP A 182 -4.10 -11.04 10.22
C ASP A 182 -3.52 -9.65 10.48
N SER A 183 -2.47 -9.58 11.29
CA SER A 183 -1.81 -8.32 11.60
C SER A 183 -1.19 -7.66 10.36
N LEU A 184 -0.41 -8.39 9.57
CA LEU A 184 0.20 -7.85 8.36
C LEU A 184 -0.83 -7.50 7.28
N SER A 185 -1.95 -8.23 7.18
CA SER A 185 -3.03 -7.90 6.24
C SER A 185 -3.68 -6.55 6.59
N ARG A 186 -3.82 -6.25 7.89
CA ARG A 186 -4.32 -4.95 8.35
C ARG A 186 -3.33 -3.83 8.07
N MET A 187 -2.03 -4.09 8.24
CA MET A 187 -0.95 -3.14 7.93
C MET A 187 -0.90 -2.87 6.43
N PHE A 188 -0.92 -3.91 5.59
CA PHE A 188 -1.06 -3.81 4.13
C PHE A 188 -2.22 -2.88 3.72
N ALA A 189 -3.40 -3.06 4.34
CA ALA A 189 -4.55 -2.20 4.08
C ALA A 189 -4.40 -0.76 4.60
N VAL A 190 -3.61 -0.52 5.65
CA VAL A 190 -3.26 0.82 6.13
C VAL A 190 -2.35 1.51 5.11
N GLU A 191 -1.27 0.86 4.68
CA GLU A 191 -0.34 1.39 3.69
C GLU A 191 -1.04 1.68 2.34
N GLY A 192 -1.96 0.81 1.91
CA GLY A 192 -2.77 1.07 0.71
C GLY A 192 -3.62 2.35 0.83
N ARG A 193 -4.15 2.64 2.03
CA ARG A 193 -4.89 3.90 2.29
C ARG A 193 -3.96 5.10 2.31
N HIS A 194 -2.76 4.97 2.87
CA HIS A 194 -1.74 6.01 2.84
C HIS A 194 -1.36 6.38 1.39
N ALA A 195 -1.03 5.37 0.58
CA ALA A 195 -0.70 5.52 -0.83
C ALA A 195 -1.84 6.20 -1.62
N ALA A 196 -3.09 5.76 -1.43
CA ALA A 196 -4.26 6.36 -2.07
C ALA A 196 -4.50 7.82 -1.62
N HIS A 197 -4.28 8.13 -0.34
CA HIS A 197 -4.39 9.48 0.19
C HIS A 197 -3.32 10.41 -0.40
N LEU A 198 -2.07 9.98 -0.48
CA LEU A 198 -0.99 10.75 -1.10
C LEU A 198 -1.24 10.99 -2.59
N ARG A 199 -1.73 9.98 -3.32
CA ARG A 199 -2.21 10.13 -4.70
C ARG A 199 -3.30 11.20 -4.79
N GLN A 200 -4.28 11.18 -3.89
CA GLN A 200 -5.32 12.21 -3.85
C GLN A 200 -4.75 13.62 -3.63
N LEU A 201 -3.79 13.79 -2.72
CA LEU A 201 -3.11 15.07 -2.52
C LEU A 201 -2.34 15.51 -3.77
N ARG A 202 -1.64 14.58 -4.44
CA ARG A 202 -0.96 14.85 -5.72
C ARG A 202 -1.95 15.30 -6.80
N ARG A 203 -3.12 14.67 -6.90
CA ARG A 203 -4.18 15.07 -7.83
C ARG A 203 -4.71 16.46 -7.54
N GLN A 204 -4.92 16.79 -6.26
CA GLN A 204 -5.32 18.15 -5.84
C GLN A 204 -4.24 19.19 -6.18
N ALA A 205 -2.96 18.80 -6.17
CA ALA A 205 -1.84 19.61 -6.62
C ALA A 205 -1.63 19.59 -8.15
N GLY A 206 -2.55 18.99 -8.92
CA GLY A 206 -2.55 19.01 -10.39
C GLY A 206 -1.86 17.81 -11.08
N ALA A 207 -1.39 16.81 -10.33
CA ALA A 207 -0.81 15.61 -10.93
C ALA A 207 -1.89 14.74 -11.59
N THR A 208 -1.58 14.17 -12.76
CA THR A 208 -2.42 13.14 -13.41
C THR A 208 -2.01 11.76 -12.90
N VAL A 209 -2.62 11.34 -11.79
CA VAL A 209 -2.46 10.00 -11.19
C VAL A 209 -3.82 9.42 -10.80
N LYS A 210 -3.93 8.09 -10.74
CA LYS A 210 -5.10 7.41 -10.13
C LYS A 210 -4.90 7.29 -8.62
N HIS A 211 -5.86 6.71 -7.88
CA HIS A 211 -5.73 6.41 -6.45
C HIS A 211 -5.05 5.07 -6.16
N TRP A 212 -4.78 4.30 -7.20
CA TRP A 212 -4.11 3.01 -7.20
C TRP A 212 -3.04 3.00 -8.31
N ILE A 213 -2.18 1.99 -8.33
CA ILE A 213 -1.14 1.84 -9.36
C ILE A 213 -1.79 1.46 -10.69
N SER A 214 -1.29 2.00 -11.80
CA SER A 214 -1.75 1.69 -13.16
C SER A 214 -0.56 1.43 -14.08
N GLY A 215 -0.39 0.15 -14.46
CA GLY A 215 0.74 -0.29 -15.28
C GLY A 215 2.08 0.10 -14.63
N THR A 216 3.02 0.58 -15.44
CA THR A 216 4.36 0.94 -14.99
C THR A 216 4.50 2.41 -14.58
N GLU A 217 3.46 3.03 -13.97
CA GLU A 217 3.36 4.46 -13.60
C GLU A 217 4.74 5.13 -13.55
N ALA A 218 5.04 5.96 -14.56
CA ALA A 218 6.38 6.45 -14.92
C ALA A 218 7.48 6.15 -13.89
N ALA A 219 8.18 5.02 -14.06
CA ALA A 219 9.31 4.53 -13.27
C ALA A 219 9.87 5.60 -12.32
N ALA A 220 9.30 5.68 -11.11
CA ALA A 220 9.48 6.86 -10.25
C ALA A 220 10.90 7.01 -9.71
N LEU A 221 11.75 6.00 -9.92
CA LEU A 221 13.17 6.02 -9.64
C LEU A 221 13.97 5.75 -10.94
N PRO A 222 15.00 6.55 -11.25
CA PRO A 222 15.70 6.52 -12.55
C PRO A 222 16.44 5.22 -12.90
N THR A 223 16.64 4.31 -11.94
CA THR A 223 17.43 3.09 -12.17
C THR A 223 16.52 1.89 -12.36
N ALA A 224 16.78 1.09 -13.40
CA ALA A 224 15.97 -0.08 -13.72
C ALA A 224 15.88 -1.09 -12.55
N GLN A 225 16.93 -1.20 -11.72
CA GLN A 225 16.94 -2.08 -10.54
C GLN A 225 16.19 -1.50 -9.32
N ALA A 226 15.86 -0.20 -9.31
CA ALA A 226 15.16 0.44 -8.20
C ALA A 226 13.76 0.92 -8.60
N ASN A 227 13.14 0.35 -9.63
CA ASN A 227 11.81 0.79 -10.05
C ASN A 227 10.72 0.18 -9.13
N VAL A 228 10.12 1.03 -8.28
CA VAL A 228 9.00 0.68 -7.39
C VAL A 228 7.75 0.25 -8.13
N TYR A 229 7.63 0.45 -9.45
CA TYR A 229 6.51 -0.01 -10.26
C TYR A 229 6.91 -1.08 -11.29
N ALA A 230 8.10 -1.69 -11.12
CA ALA A 230 8.48 -2.83 -11.94
C ALA A 230 7.46 -3.96 -11.78
N GLU A 231 7.06 -4.57 -12.90
CA GLU A 231 6.16 -5.73 -12.96
C GLU A 231 4.70 -5.48 -12.60
N GLU A 232 4.30 -4.25 -12.28
CA GLU A 232 2.90 -3.84 -12.00
C GLU A 232 1.98 -3.94 -13.24
N ASP A 233 2.54 -4.15 -14.44
CA ASP A 233 1.78 -4.36 -15.69
C ASP A 233 1.42 -5.84 -15.96
N ARG A 234 1.65 -6.72 -14.98
CA ARG A 234 1.33 -8.15 -15.05
C ARG A 234 -0.18 -8.39 -15.07
N VAL A 235 -0.59 -9.27 -15.98
CA VAL A 235 -1.97 -9.78 -16.05
C VAL A 235 -2.07 -11.24 -15.61
N MET A 236 -0.95 -11.94 -15.48
CA MET A 236 -0.91 -13.34 -15.07
C MET A 236 -0.80 -13.45 -13.55
N GLN A 237 -1.90 -13.83 -12.90
CA GLN A 237 -2.03 -14.02 -11.47
C GLN A 237 -2.01 -15.51 -11.12
N GLN A 238 -1.20 -15.93 -10.15
CA GLN A 238 -1.19 -17.29 -9.61
C GLN A 238 -2.28 -17.39 -8.54
N VAL A 239 -3.34 -18.15 -8.78
CA VAL A 239 -4.40 -18.38 -7.79
C VAL A 239 -4.05 -19.61 -6.95
N ALA A 240 -3.59 -19.38 -5.72
CA ALA A 240 -3.11 -20.42 -4.79
C ALA A 240 -2.11 -21.37 -5.47
N ASN A 241 -2.09 -22.65 -5.09
CA ASN A 241 -1.27 -23.68 -5.74
C ASN A 241 -1.93 -24.26 -7.01
N LEU A 242 -2.99 -23.62 -7.53
CA LEU A 242 -3.92 -24.28 -8.45
C LEU A 242 -3.66 -23.93 -9.92
N ALA A 243 -3.50 -22.65 -10.26
CA ALA A 243 -3.23 -22.26 -11.65
C ALA A 243 -2.80 -20.80 -11.80
N LEU A 244 -2.00 -20.57 -12.85
CA LEU A 244 -1.86 -19.27 -13.48
C LEU A 244 -3.14 -18.90 -14.23
N ARG A 245 -3.63 -17.69 -14.01
CA ARG A 245 -4.82 -17.12 -14.64
C ARG A 245 -4.50 -15.76 -15.23
N ASP A 246 -4.93 -15.53 -16.46
CA ASP A 246 -4.92 -14.20 -17.05
C ASP A 246 -6.11 -13.40 -16.52
N ALA A 247 -5.85 -12.43 -15.63
CA ALA A 247 -6.87 -11.60 -15.01
C ALA A 247 -7.68 -10.79 -16.04
N SER A 248 -7.11 -10.50 -17.22
CA SER A 248 -7.85 -9.81 -18.29
C SER A 248 -9.01 -10.63 -18.84
N THR A 249 -8.96 -11.96 -18.69
CA THR A 249 -10.04 -12.88 -19.10
C THR A 249 -11.17 -13.00 -18.08
N LEU A 250 -10.97 -12.49 -16.85
CA LEU A 250 -11.95 -12.55 -15.77
C LEU A 250 -12.88 -11.32 -15.74
N LEU A 251 -12.57 -10.29 -16.51
CA LEU A 251 -13.36 -9.07 -16.56
C LEU A 251 -14.64 -9.28 -17.39
N PRO A 252 -15.79 -8.73 -16.97
CA PRO A 252 -17.02 -8.88 -17.71
C PRO A 252 -16.89 -8.24 -19.10
N THR A 253 -17.35 -8.95 -20.14
CA THR A 253 -17.43 -8.43 -21.51
C THR A 253 -18.54 -7.40 -21.60
N ILE A 254 -18.28 -6.18 -21.14
CA ILE A 254 -19.16 -5.03 -21.34
C ILE A 254 -18.86 -4.47 -22.73
N GLY A 255 -19.88 -4.36 -23.58
CA GLY A 255 -19.73 -3.80 -24.93
C GLY A 255 -19.17 -2.37 -24.86
N GLY A 256 -18.19 -2.06 -25.71
CA GLY A 256 -17.59 -0.73 -25.80
C GLY A 256 -16.31 -0.50 -24.98
N ILE A 257 -15.83 -1.50 -24.22
CA ILE A 257 -14.52 -1.43 -23.55
C ILE A 257 -13.42 -1.92 -24.51
N THR A 258 -12.35 -1.13 -24.64
CA THR A 258 -11.18 -1.46 -25.45
C THR A 258 -10.27 -2.49 -24.76
N ALA A 259 -9.46 -3.22 -25.53
CA ALA A 259 -8.47 -4.15 -24.97
C ALA A 259 -7.45 -3.46 -24.03
N ALA A 260 -7.14 -2.19 -24.29
CA ALA A 260 -6.26 -1.39 -23.44
C ALA A 260 -6.92 -1.08 -22.07
N GLU A 261 -8.21 -0.76 -22.06
CA GLU A 261 -8.97 -0.54 -20.82
C GLU A 261 -9.16 -1.83 -20.02
N ILE A 262 -9.37 -2.97 -20.69
CA ILE A 262 -9.41 -4.30 -20.04
C ILE A 262 -8.06 -4.60 -19.40
N ARG A 263 -6.95 -4.39 -20.12
CA ARG A 263 -5.60 -4.61 -19.58
C ARG A 263 -5.34 -3.70 -18.38
N ALA A 264 -5.65 -2.41 -18.49
CA ALA A 264 -5.49 -1.46 -17.39
C ALA A 264 -6.32 -1.88 -16.17
N ALA A 265 -7.59 -2.27 -16.35
CA ALA A 265 -8.43 -2.74 -15.26
C ALA A 265 -7.90 -4.04 -14.61
N ALA A 266 -7.28 -4.93 -15.39
CA ALA A 266 -6.68 -6.16 -14.87
C ALA A 266 -5.44 -5.88 -14.01
N THR A 267 -4.56 -4.99 -14.45
CA THR A 267 -3.35 -4.59 -13.71
C THR A 267 -3.70 -3.73 -12.49
N GLU A 268 -4.74 -2.91 -12.57
CA GLU A 268 -5.19 -2.03 -11.48
C GLU A 268 -5.95 -2.75 -10.35
N ALA A 269 -6.20 -4.06 -10.49
CA ALA A 269 -6.94 -4.84 -9.51
C ALA A 269 -6.06 -5.38 -8.37
N PHE A 270 -4.74 -5.39 -8.54
CA PHE A 270 -3.77 -5.96 -7.60
C PHE A 270 -2.50 -5.12 -7.59
N ASP A 271 -1.87 -4.99 -6.43
CA ASP A 271 -0.49 -4.51 -6.34
C ASP A 271 0.43 -5.75 -6.35
N GLU A 272 1.46 -5.74 -7.19
CA GLU A 272 2.34 -6.90 -7.39
C GLU A 272 3.43 -6.90 -6.31
N PRO A 273 3.74 -8.03 -5.65
CA PRO A 273 4.78 -8.00 -4.62
C PRO A 273 6.16 -7.80 -5.24
N LEU A 274 7.01 -7.06 -4.55
CA LEU A 274 8.44 -6.94 -4.89
C LEU A 274 9.20 -8.15 -4.36
N THR A 275 10.20 -8.63 -5.11
CA THR A 275 11.16 -9.59 -4.56
C THR A 275 11.99 -8.92 -3.45
N TYR A 276 12.60 -9.74 -2.57
CA TYR A 276 13.49 -9.22 -1.53
C TYR A 276 14.62 -8.34 -2.10
N ASP A 277 15.24 -8.78 -3.19
CA ASP A 277 16.34 -8.07 -3.83
C ASP A 277 15.88 -6.74 -4.45
N ALA A 278 14.73 -6.73 -5.13
CA ALA A 278 14.18 -5.51 -5.71
C ALA A 278 13.82 -4.49 -4.62
N ALA A 279 13.11 -4.93 -3.57
CA ALA A 279 12.78 -4.07 -2.43
C ALA A 279 14.04 -3.56 -1.72
N SER A 280 15.05 -4.43 -1.52
CA SER A 280 16.32 -4.03 -0.92
C SER A 280 17.09 -3.03 -1.78
N ALA A 281 17.09 -3.18 -3.11
CA ALA A 281 17.70 -2.23 -4.04
C ALA A 281 17.02 -0.86 -3.97
N ILE A 282 15.69 -0.82 -3.87
CA ILE A 282 14.92 0.41 -3.69
C ILE A 282 15.26 1.07 -2.35
N ILE A 283 15.25 0.33 -1.23
CA ILE A 283 15.63 0.85 0.08
C ILE A 283 17.04 1.43 0.03
N GLN A 284 17.97 0.76 -0.67
CA GLN A 284 19.36 1.18 -0.80
C GLN A 284 19.55 2.53 -1.51
N VAL A 285 18.61 2.96 -2.36
CA VAL A 285 18.61 4.30 -2.95
C VAL A 285 18.60 5.38 -1.87
N PHE A 286 17.95 5.10 -0.73
CA PHE A 286 17.77 6.05 0.35
C PHE A 286 18.69 5.79 1.55
N THR A 287 19.56 4.79 1.54
CA THR A 287 20.42 4.46 2.71
C THR A 287 21.90 4.72 2.47
N TYR A 288 22.62 5.13 3.51
CA TYR A 288 24.08 5.26 3.54
C TYR A 288 24.69 4.96 4.92
#